data_AF-A0ABD5JDD8-F1
#
_entry.id   AF-A0ABD5JDD8-F1
#
_cell.length_a   1.000
_cell.length_b   1.000
_cell.length_c   1.000
_cell.angle_alpha   90.00
_cell.angle_beta   90.00
_cell.angle_gamma   90.00
#
_symmetry.space_group_name_H-M   'P 1'
#
loop_
_entity.id
_entity.type
_entity.pdbx_description
1 polymer ?
#
loop_
_entity_poly.entity_id
_entity_poly.type
_entity_poly.pdbx_seq_one_letter_code
_entity_poly.pdbx_strand_id
1 'polypeptide(L)' 'MSDTSPATPPANTPNDACDVCGALLRQQAEARRNGDQKWATACLIELQRHHDGLPHGEAAR' A
#
# COMPACT_ATOMS: atom_id res chain seq x y z
N MET A 1 -26.47 -20.96 14.93
CA MET A 1 -26.60 -19.59 14.39
C MET A 1 -25.21 -19.17 13.98
N SER A 2 -24.93 -19.12 12.67
CA SER A 2 -23.61 -18.75 12.16
C SER A 2 -23.53 -17.22 12.19
N ASP A 3 -22.81 -16.69 13.17
CA ASP A 3 -22.45 -15.28 13.23
C ASP A 3 -21.38 -15.03 12.16
N THR A 4 -21.82 -14.81 10.93
CA THR A 4 -20.96 -14.23 9.88
C THR A 4 -20.99 -12.72 10.08
N SER A 5 -20.33 -12.24 11.12
CA SER A 5 -19.92 -10.84 11.16
C SER A 5 -18.94 -10.59 10.01
N PRO A 6 -19.18 -9.62 9.10
CA PRO A 6 -18.17 -9.24 8.12
C PRO A 6 -16.97 -8.73 8.91
N ALA A 7 -15.85 -9.44 8.83
CA ALA A 7 -14.63 -9.04 9.50
C ALA A 7 -14.24 -7.65 8.95
N THR A 8 -14.46 -6.60 9.75
CA THR A 8 -13.92 -5.29 9.47
C THR A 8 -12.41 -5.46 9.32
N PRO A 9 -11.82 -5.16 8.16
CA PRO A 9 -10.37 -5.24 8.02
C PRO A 9 -9.78 -4.35 9.12
N PRO A 10 -8.73 -4.81 9.83
CA PRO A 10 -8.14 -4.01 10.89
C PRO A 10 -7.79 -2.65 10.29
N ALA A 11 -8.04 -1.58 11.04
CA ALA A 11 -7.88 -0.18 10.61
C ALA A 11 -6.47 0.17 10.07
N ASN A 12 -5.54 -0.78 10.16
CA ASN A 12 -4.14 -0.74 9.79
C ASN A 12 -3.78 -1.63 8.59
N THR A 13 -4.74 -1.95 7.72
CA THR A 13 -4.43 -2.60 6.44
C THR A 13 -4.44 -1.54 5.35
N PRO A 14 -3.43 -1.47 4.46
CA PRO A 14 -3.50 -0.62 3.29
C PRO A 14 -4.79 -0.92 2.53
N ASN A 15 -5.68 0.07 2.45
CA ASN A 15 -6.94 -0.06 1.74
C ASN A 15 -6.87 0.75 0.44
N ASP A 16 -7.62 0.32 -0.55
CA ASP A 16 -7.73 0.96 -1.86
C ASP A 16 -8.60 2.24 -1.85
N ALA A 17 -9.32 2.49 -0.75
CA ALA A 17 -10.11 3.71 -0.53
C ALA A 17 -9.26 4.93 -0.08
N CYS A 18 -8.05 4.72 0.43
CA CYS A 18 -7.05 5.77 0.59
C CYS A 18 -6.37 6.01 -0.75
N ASP A 19 -6.38 7.26 -1.23
CA ASP A 19 -5.82 7.61 -2.53
C ASP A 19 -4.35 7.20 -2.68
N VAL A 20 -3.54 7.41 -1.63
CA VAL A 20 -2.12 7.06 -1.62
C VAL A 20 -1.93 5.54 -1.63
N CYS A 21 -2.60 4.83 -0.72
CA CYS A 21 -2.52 3.37 -0.66
C CYS A 21 -3.00 2.73 -1.97
N GLY A 22 -4.15 3.16 -2.49
CA GLY A 22 -4.71 2.68 -3.75
C GLY A 22 -3.80 2.96 -4.94
N ALA A 23 -3.16 4.12 -5.00
CA ALA A 23 -2.18 4.43 -6.05
C ALA A 23 -0.94 3.52 -5.97
N LEU A 24 -0.36 3.36 -4.78
CA LEU A 24 0.83 2.53 -4.60
C LEU A 24 0.56 1.04 -4.87
N LEU A 25 -0.61 0.53 -4.48
CA LEU A 25 -1.04 -0.84 -4.81
C LEU A 25 -1.17 -1.05 -6.32
N ARG A 26 -1.74 -0.09 -7.06
CA ARG A 26 -1.84 -0.15 -8.53
C ARG A 26 -0.47 -0.12 -9.19
N GLN A 27 0.41 0.80 -8.78
CA GLN A 27 1.77 0.92 -9.30
C GLN A 27 2.59 -0.34 -9.01
N GLN A 28 2.47 -0.91 -7.81
CA GLN A 28 3.10 -2.17 -7.45
C GLN A 28 2.65 -3.30 -8.37
N ALA A 29 1.35 -3.43 -8.60
CA ALA A 29 0.81 -4.48 -9.46
C ALA A 29 1.31 -4.34 -10.91
N GLU A 30 1.44 -3.11 -11.41
CA GLU A 30 2.01 -2.83 -12.72
C GLU A 30 3.50 -3.17 -12.80
N ALA A 31 4.28 -2.77 -11.79
CA ALA A 31 5.69 -3.12 -11.68
C ALA A 31 5.91 -4.64 -11.73
N ARG A 32 5.10 -5.40 -10.96
CA ARG A 32 5.13 -6.87 -10.97
C ARG A 32 4.80 -7.44 -12.35
N ARG A 33 3.77 -6.92 -13.02
CA ARG A 33 3.40 -7.34 -14.39
C ARG A 33 4.53 -7.10 -15.40
N ASN A 34 5.29 -6.02 -15.22
CA ASN A 34 6.41 -5.65 -16.07
C ASN A 34 7.74 -6.35 -15.69
N GLY A 35 7.75 -7.16 -14.63
CA GLY A 35 8.96 -7.79 -14.10
C GLY A 35 9.90 -6.84 -13.35
N ASP A 36 9.47 -5.60 -13.06
CA ASP A 36 10.25 -4.62 -12.31
C ASP A 36 10.09 -4.84 -10.80
N GLN A 37 10.80 -5.84 -10.31
CA GLN A 37 10.76 -6.22 -8.89
C GLN A 37 11.35 -5.14 -7.97
N LYS A 38 12.28 -4.32 -8.50
CA LYS A 38 12.86 -3.20 -7.74
C LYS A 38 11.78 -2.16 -7.48
N TRP A 39 11.03 -1.78 -8.50
CA TRP A 39 9.95 -0.81 -8.36
C TRP A 39 8.79 -1.35 -7.52
N ALA A 40 8.42 -2.61 -7.70
CA ALA A 40 7.41 -3.26 -6.85
C ALA A 40 7.79 -3.25 -5.35
N THR A 41 9.08 -3.41 -5.04
CA THR A 41 9.60 -3.33 -3.66
C THR A 41 9.57 -1.89 -3.13
N ALA A 42 9.92 -0.90 -3.96
CA ALA A 42 9.83 0.51 -3.57
C ALA A 42 8.39 0.91 -3.19
N CYS A 43 7.39 0.48 -3.97
CA CYS A 43 5.98 0.73 -3.64
C CYS A 43 5.57 0.11 -2.29
N LEU A 44 6.09 -1.07 -1.92
CA LEU A 44 5.81 -1.69 -0.62
C LEU A 44 6.43 -0.91 0.54
N ILE A 45 7.68 -0.47 0.37
CA ILE A 45 8.35 0.35 1.38
C ILE A 45 7.57 1.65 1.59
N GLU A 46 7.11 2.26 0.51
CA GLU A 46 6.35 3.51 0.60
C GLU A 46 4.94 3.32 1.18
N LEU A 47 4.29 2.18 0.87
CA LEU A 47 3.04 1.78 1.54
C LEU A 47 3.23 1.67 3.04
N GLN A 48 4.31 1.03 3.49
CA GLN A 48 4.62 0.91 4.91
C GLN A 48 4.90 2.27 5.55
N ARG A 49 5.68 3.14 4.89
CA ARG A 49 5.98 4.49 5.40
C ARG A 49 4.73 5.34 5.54
N HIS A 50 3.87 5.32 4.53
CA HIS A 50 2.58 6.01 4.57
C HIS A 50 1.75 5.50 5.74
N HIS A 51 1.71 4.19 5.91
CA HIS A 51 0.97 3.53 6.98
C HIS A 51 1.53 3.87 8.38
N ASP A 52 2.85 4.02 8.51
CA ASP A 52 3.54 4.44 9.73
C ASP A 52 3.46 5.97 9.99
N GLY A 53 2.81 6.73 9.09
CA GLY A 53 2.74 8.20 9.17
C GLY A 53 4.10 8.88 8.95
N LEU A 54 5.06 8.18 8.37
CA LEU A 54 6.38 8.71 8.06
C LEU A 54 6.32 9.62 6.84
N PRO A 55 7.15 10.68 6.79
CA PRO A 55 7.20 11.55 5.62
C PRO A 55 7.62 10.74 4.40
N HIS A 56 6.82 10.88 3.33
CA HIS A 56 7.19 10.47 1.99
C HIS A 56 8.46 11.19 1.59
N GLY A 57 9.41 10.48 0.97
CA GLY A 57 10.77 10.96 0.75
C GLY A 57 10.84 12.41 0.31
N GLU A 58 11.18 13.30 1.24
CA GLU A 58 11.62 14.63 0.89
C GLU A 58 12.93 14.40 0.15
N ALA A 59 12.92 14.66 -1.17
CA ALA A 59 14.14 14.77 -1.92
C ALA A 59 14.97 15.84 -1.22
N ALA A 60 15.97 15.40 -0.44
CA ALA A 60 17.02 16.27 0.07
C ALA A 60 17.57 17.01 -1.16
N ARG A 61 17.19 18.29 -1.27
CA ARG A 61 17.69 19.22 -2.29
C ARG A 61 19.13 19.58 -1.98
#